data_AF-A0AAW2D200-F1
#
_entry.id   AF-A0AAW2D200-F1
#
_cell.length_a   1.000
_cell.length_b   1.000
_cell.length_c   1.000
_cell.angle_alpha   90.00
_cell.angle_beta   90.00
_cell.angle_gamma   90.00
#
_symmetry.space_group_name_H-M   'P 1'
#
loop_
_entity.id
_entity.type
_entity.pdbx_description
1 polymer ?
#
loop_
_entity_poly.entity_id
_entity_poly.type
_entity_poly.pdbx_seq_one_letter_code
_entity_poly.pdbx_strand_id
1 'polypeptide(L)'
;DCPGKKNKGKVPKRIQKAEREKLRREHLNDLFLDVASALELTQQNSGRASVLCEATRPLRDLLSQIECLKKEHASLLSEFNYVRPLIISDQSLGLSREGHVTNKGGDLSRKLSANESGNGIGWEVSERSFQFIAFISSGVYCTEKP
;
A
#
# COMPACT_ATOMS: atom_id res chain seq x y z
N ASP A 1 41.00 -47.70 -56.11
CA ASP A 1 39.90 -46.73 -55.84
C ASP A 1 39.84 -46.37 -54.37
N CYS A 2 39.91 -45.07 -54.04
CA CYS A 2 39.66 -44.57 -52.69
C CYS A 2 38.54 -43.52 -52.76
N PRO A 3 37.49 -43.62 -51.91
CA PRO A 3 36.22 -42.95 -52.15
C PRO A 3 36.28 -41.46 -51.77
N GLY A 4 35.77 -40.63 -52.68
CA GLY A 4 35.72 -39.17 -52.53
C GLY A 4 34.98 -38.72 -51.27
N LYS A 5 35.64 -37.90 -50.46
CA LYS A 5 35.02 -37.14 -49.37
C LYS A 5 34.04 -36.11 -49.95
N LYS A 6 32.76 -36.46 -49.98
CA LYS A 6 31.67 -35.53 -50.31
C LYS A 6 31.57 -34.47 -49.20
N ASN A 7 31.95 -33.24 -49.52
CA ASN A 7 31.77 -32.08 -48.66
C ASN A 7 30.27 -31.83 -48.43
N LYS A 8 29.70 -32.41 -47.38
CA LYS A 8 28.31 -32.17 -46.99
C LYS A 8 28.17 -30.73 -46.46
N GLY A 9 27.50 -29.88 -47.24
CA GLY A 9 26.53 -28.91 -46.73
C GLY A 9 27.01 -27.86 -45.72
N LYS A 10 28.07 -27.10 -46.02
CA LYS A 10 28.32 -25.84 -45.29
C LYS A 10 27.30 -24.81 -45.79
N VAL A 11 26.18 -24.69 -45.08
CA VAL A 11 25.22 -23.59 -45.27
C VAL A 11 26.03 -22.28 -45.27
N PRO A 12 25.95 -21.45 -46.32
CA PRO A 12 26.70 -20.21 -46.40
C PRO A 12 26.53 -19.38 -45.12
N LYS A 13 27.62 -18.89 -44.54
CA LYS A 13 27.62 -18.09 -43.28
C LYS A 13 26.60 -16.94 -43.31
N ARG A 14 26.28 -16.43 -44.52
CA ARG A 14 25.26 -15.40 -44.77
C ARG A 14 23.84 -15.86 -44.44
N ILE A 15 23.48 -17.11 -44.75
CA ILE A 15 22.16 -17.69 -44.45
C ILE A 15 21.99 -17.87 -42.94
N GLN A 16 23.02 -18.38 -42.24
CA GLN A 16 22.99 -18.51 -40.78
C GLN A 16 22.91 -17.14 -40.08
N LYS A 17 23.50 -16.08 -40.65
CA LYS A 17 23.38 -14.72 -40.12
C LYS A 17 21.96 -14.17 -40.31
N ALA A 18 21.36 -14.41 -41.48
CA ALA A 18 19.99 -13.97 -41.77
C ALA A 18 18.96 -14.64 -40.85
N GLU A 19 19.05 -15.97 -40.66
CA GLU A 19 18.16 -16.71 -39.75
C GLU A 19 18.28 -16.22 -38.29
N ARG A 20 19.52 -16.01 -37.82
CA ARG A 20 19.75 -15.49 -36.46
C ARG A 20 19.18 -14.09 -36.28
N GLU A 21 19.29 -13.24 -37.29
CA GLU A 21 18.72 -11.89 -37.27
C GLU A 21 17.19 -11.93 -37.34
N LYS A 22 16.60 -12.83 -38.13
CA LYS A 22 15.16 -13.04 -38.20
C LYS A 22 14.59 -13.40 -36.82
N LEU A 23 15.16 -14.39 -36.15
CA LEU A 23 14.75 -14.77 -34.78
C LEU A 23 14.86 -13.61 -33.78
N ARG A 24 15.91 -12.78 -33.89
CA ARG A 24 16.04 -11.58 -33.06
C ARG A 24 14.92 -10.58 -33.31
N ARG A 25 14.56 -10.34 -34.57
CA ARG A 25 13.51 -9.40 -34.94
C ARG A 25 12.12 -9.89 -34.55
N GLU A 26 11.87 -11.18 -34.69
CA GLU A 26 10.63 -11.81 -34.24
C GLU A 26 10.47 -11.64 -32.72
N HIS A 27 11.48 -12.01 -31.94
CA HIS A 27 11.44 -11.83 -30.49
C HIS A 27 11.24 -10.36 -30.08
N LEU A 28 11.93 -9.42 -30.72
CA LEU A 28 11.74 -8.00 -30.42
C LEU A 28 10.34 -7.52 -30.81
N ASN A 29 9.76 -8.03 -31.90
CA ASN A 29 8.39 -7.70 -32.29
C ASN A 29 7.37 -8.21 -31.28
N ASP A 30 7.57 -9.41 -30.74
CA ASP A 30 6.70 -9.98 -29.70
C ASP A 30 6.70 -9.06 -28.47
N LEU A 31 7.88 -8.60 -28.03
CA LEU A 31 7.99 -7.65 -26.91
C LEU A 31 7.28 -6.32 -27.21
N PHE A 32 7.36 -5.80 -28.44
CA PHE A 32 6.64 -4.58 -28.82
C PHE A 32 5.12 -4.79 -28.83
N LEU A 33 4.66 -5.98 -29.24
CA LEU A 33 3.24 -6.34 -29.23
C LEU A 33 2.73 -6.47 -27.79
N ASP A 34 3.50 -7.09 -26.89
CA ASP A 34 3.14 -7.22 -25.48
C ASP A 34 2.99 -5.84 -24.82
N VAL A 35 3.93 -4.93 -25.06
CA VAL A 35 3.85 -3.55 -24.56
C VAL A 35 2.65 -2.82 -25.17
N ALA A 36 2.43 -2.94 -26.47
CA ALA A 36 1.29 -2.29 -27.12
C ALA A 36 -0.05 -2.83 -26.58
N SER A 37 -0.13 -4.13 -26.32
CA SER A 37 -1.30 -4.80 -25.74
C SER A 37 -1.54 -4.33 -24.30
N ALA A 38 -0.50 -4.24 -23.47
CA ALA A 38 -0.60 -3.76 -22.10
C ALA A 38 -1.07 -2.29 -22.01
N LEU A 39 -0.81 -1.52 -23.06
CA LEU A 39 -1.27 -0.13 -23.22
C LEU A 39 -2.62 -0.02 -23.96
N GLU A 40 -3.26 -1.14 -24.29
CA GLU A 40 -4.52 -1.21 -25.04
C GLU A 40 -4.46 -0.44 -26.38
N LEU A 41 -3.27 -0.31 -26.97
CA LEU A 41 -3.07 0.36 -28.26
C LEU A 41 -3.63 -0.54 -29.36
N THR A 42 -4.89 -0.32 -29.72
CA THR A 42 -5.55 -1.09 -30.78
C THR A 42 -4.72 -1.02 -32.06
N GLN A 43 -4.32 -2.22 -32.49
CA GLN A 43 -3.20 -2.62 -33.34
C GLN A 43 -3.00 -1.87 -34.68
N GLN A 44 -3.84 -0.92 -35.08
CA GLN A 44 -3.90 -0.52 -36.48
C GLN A 44 -2.77 0.40 -36.95
N ASN A 45 -2.18 1.30 -36.15
CA ASN A 45 -1.24 2.29 -36.71
C ASN A 45 -0.14 2.82 -35.75
N SER A 46 0.06 2.22 -34.57
CA SER A 46 1.08 2.73 -33.64
C SER A 46 2.48 2.29 -34.08
N GLY A 47 3.25 3.21 -34.66
CA GLY A 47 4.66 2.97 -34.94
C GLY A 47 5.44 2.64 -33.65
N ARG A 48 6.53 1.87 -33.75
CA ARG A 48 7.34 1.45 -32.57
C ARG A 48 7.75 2.62 -31.66
N ALA A 49 8.02 3.79 -32.22
CA ALA A 49 8.33 4.99 -31.45
C ALA A 49 7.13 5.49 -30.63
N SER A 50 5.91 5.44 -31.20
CA SER A 50 4.68 5.79 -30.49
C SER A 50 4.43 4.84 -29.34
N VAL A 51 4.56 3.52 -29.52
CA VAL A 51 4.42 2.54 -28.43
C VAL A 51 5.34 2.86 -27.24
N LEU A 52 6.62 3.20 -27.51
CA LEU A 52 7.56 3.58 -26.45
C LEU A 52 7.19 4.92 -25.79
N CYS A 53 6.76 5.90 -26.56
CA CYS A 53 6.32 7.19 -26.03
C CYS A 53 5.08 7.03 -25.14
N GLU A 54 4.08 6.27 -25.60
CA GLU A 54 2.87 6.00 -24.83
C GLU A 54 3.15 5.15 -23.59
N ALA A 55 4.16 4.26 -23.61
CA ALA A 55 4.60 3.56 -22.39
C ALA A 55 5.27 4.52 -21.38
N THR A 56 6.08 5.45 -21.88
CA THR A 56 6.95 6.28 -21.04
C THR A 56 6.18 7.39 -20.33
N ARG A 57 5.16 7.97 -20.96
CA ARG A 57 4.34 9.06 -20.39
C ARG A 57 3.69 8.69 -19.05
N PRO A 58 2.83 7.65 -18.96
CA PRO A 58 2.16 7.30 -17.71
C PRO A 58 3.14 6.88 -16.62
N LEU A 59 4.28 6.27 -16.97
CA LEU A 59 5.33 5.96 -16.00
C LEU A 59 5.90 7.22 -15.34
N ARG A 60 6.15 8.28 -16.11
CA ARG A 60 6.62 9.56 -15.57
C ARG A 60 5.57 10.21 -14.68
N ASP A 61 4.31 10.16 -15.10
CA ASP A 61 3.20 10.75 -14.35
C ASP A 61 2.98 10.02 -13.01
N LEU A 62 3.04 8.69 -13.02
CA LEU A 62 2.95 7.87 -11.80
C LEU A 62 4.14 8.12 -10.86
N LEU A 63 5.36 8.26 -11.39
CA LEU A 63 6.53 8.61 -10.58
C LEU A 63 6.36 9.99 -9.91
N SER A 64 5.87 10.98 -10.67
CA SER A 64 5.57 12.31 -10.13
C SER A 64 4.52 12.25 -9.01
N GLN A 65 3.45 11.48 -9.20
CA GLN A 65 2.41 11.28 -8.17
C GLN A 65 2.97 10.63 -6.91
N ILE A 66 3.82 9.60 -7.05
CA ILE A 66 4.48 8.96 -5.91
C ILE A 66 5.35 9.97 -5.15
N GLU A 67 6.10 10.82 -5.85
CA GLU A 67 6.91 11.85 -5.21
C GLU A 67 6.07 12.90 -4.47
N CYS A 68 4.95 13.34 -5.07
CA CYS A 68 4.00 14.25 -4.41
C CYS A 68 3.42 13.63 -3.14
N LEU A 69 2.92 12.39 -3.21
CA LEU A 69 2.37 11.67 -2.06
C LEU A 69 3.40 11.49 -0.94
N LYS A 70 4.66 11.23 -1.28
CA LYS A 70 5.74 11.13 -0.29
C LYS A 70 5.99 12.45 0.42
N LYS A 71 5.91 13.58 -0.29
CA LYS A 71 6.04 14.92 0.30
C LYS A 71 4.85 15.23 1.20
N GLU A 72 3.63 14.97 0.76
CA GLU A 72 2.42 15.18 1.56
C GLU A 72 2.42 14.32 2.83
N HIS A 73 2.80 13.05 2.72
CA HIS A 73 2.94 12.17 3.88
C HIS A 73 3.99 12.68 4.87
N ALA A 74 5.11 13.21 4.38
CA ALA A 74 6.13 13.83 5.23
C ALA A 74 5.60 15.11 5.92
N SER A 75 4.86 15.95 5.19
CA SER A 75 4.22 17.14 5.75
C SER A 75 3.21 16.77 6.84
N LEU A 76 2.30 15.83 6.56
CA LEU A 76 1.31 15.34 7.53
C LEU A 76 1.97 14.74 8.77
N LEU A 77 3.06 13.97 8.61
CA LEU A 77 3.82 13.46 9.74
C LEU A 77 4.44 14.58 10.58
N SER A 78 4.93 15.65 9.94
CA SER A 78 5.49 16.80 10.66
C SER A 78 4.42 17.57 11.45
N GLU A 79 3.24 17.78 10.85
CA GLU A 79 2.07 18.37 11.52
C GLU A 79 1.63 17.50 12.70
N PHE A 80 1.52 16.19 12.49
CA PHE A 80 1.18 15.25 13.54
C PHE A 80 2.21 15.25 14.67
N ASN A 81 3.50 15.30 14.36
CA ASN A 81 4.57 15.35 15.36
C ASN A 81 4.59 16.69 16.12
N TYR A 82 4.09 17.78 15.53
CA TYR A 82 3.88 19.04 16.23
C TYR A 82 2.67 18.99 17.17
N VAL A 83 1.57 18.36 16.74
CA VAL A 83 0.32 18.27 17.53
C VAL A 83 0.41 17.22 18.64
N ARG A 84 1.14 16.11 18.42
CA ARG A 84 1.26 15.00 19.36
C ARG A 84 1.72 15.44 20.77
N PRO A 85 2.79 16.24 20.94
CA PRO A 85 3.21 16.74 22.26
C PRO A 85 2.16 17.58 22.97
N LEU A 86 1.36 18.35 22.22
CA LEU A 86 0.29 19.18 22.78
C LEU A 86 -0.81 18.30 23.38
N ILE A 87 -1.21 17.23 22.67
CA ILE A 87 -2.20 16.26 23.16
C ILE A 87 -1.69 15.52 24.41
N ILE A 88 -0.43 15.08 24.39
CA ILE A 88 0.18 14.37 25.53
C ILE A 88 0.26 15.28 26.77
N SER A 89 0.56 16.56 26.57
CA SER A 89 0.64 17.55 27.65
C SER A 89 -0.73 17.87 28.24
N ASP A 90 -1.77 18.01 27.41
CA ASP A 90 -3.15 18.26 27.85
C ASP A 90 -3.73 17.06 28.63
N GLN A 91 -3.43 15.84 28.18
CA GLN A 91 -3.83 14.61 28.86
C GLN A 91 -3.12 14.44 30.22
N SER A 92 -1.87 14.89 30.35
CA SER A 92 -1.16 14.95 31.64
C SER A 92 -1.73 16.01 32.59
N LEU A 93 -2.26 17.12 32.08
CA LEU A 93 -2.91 18.17 32.89
C LEU A 93 -4.32 17.76 33.33
N GLY A 94 -5.05 17.01 32.50
CA GLY A 94 -6.35 16.42 32.86
C GLY A 94 -6.26 15.46 34.06
N LEU A 95 -5.22 14.64 34.13
CA LEU A 95 -4.96 13.74 35.26
C LEU A 95 -4.62 14.48 36.57
N SER A 96 -4.02 15.67 36.49
CA SER A 96 -3.70 16.49 37.67
C SER A 96 -4.92 17.24 38.23
N ARG A 97 -5.95 17.48 37.39
CA ARG A 97 -7.18 18.20 37.77
C ARG A 97 -8.22 17.32 38.46
N GLU A 98 -8.19 16.01 38.22
CA GLU A 98 -9.07 15.03 38.88
C GLU A 98 -8.69 14.79 40.37
N GLY A 99 -7.49 15.18 40.79
CA GLY A 99 -7.00 14.98 42.16
C GLY A 99 -7.58 15.93 43.23
N HIS A 100 -8.48 16.85 42.89
CA HIS A 100 -9.01 17.84 43.86
C HIS A 100 -10.53 18.08 43.74
N VAL A 101 -11.32 17.01 43.59
CA VAL A 101 -12.79 17.06 43.80
C VAL A 101 -13.23 15.87 44.65
N THR A 102 -12.70 15.75 45.87
CA THR A 102 -13.20 14.78 46.87
C THR A 102 -13.41 15.44 48.22
N ASN A 103 -14.19 16.52 48.28
CA ASN A 103 -14.79 16.93 49.55
C ASN A 103 -15.99 17.86 49.28
N LYS A 104 -17.16 17.30 48.99
CA LYS A 104 -18.53 17.78 49.33
C LYS A 104 -19.54 16.85 48.66
N GLY A 105 -19.80 15.69 49.27
CA GLY A 105 -20.81 14.74 48.73
C GLY A 105 -21.11 13.55 49.63
N GLY A 106 -20.70 13.57 50.90
CA GLY A 106 -20.86 12.47 51.85
C GLY A 106 -22.27 12.26 52.42
N ASP A 107 -23.28 13.04 51.99
CA ASP A 107 -24.61 13.02 52.62
C ASP A 107 -25.78 12.59 51.71
N LEU A 108 -25.51 12.11 50.49
CA LEU A 108 -26.59 11.62 49.60
C LEU A 108 -26.64 10.09 49.43
N SER A 109 -25.72 9.34 50.03
CA SER A 109 -25.71 7.85 49.97
C SER A 109 -26.59 7.15 51.02
N ARG A 110 -27.37 7.88 51.82
CA ARG A 110 -28.27 7.28 52.83
C ARG A 110 -29.77 7.37 52.51
N LYS A 111 -30.16 7.76 51.29
CA LYS A 111 -31.58 7.97 50.94
C LYS A 111 -32.07 7.30 49.64
N LEU A 112 -31.33 6.33 49.11
CA LEU A 112 -31.77 5.51 47.97
C LEU A 112 -31.64 4.00 48.25
N SER A 113 -31.98 3.56 49.47
CA SER A 113 -32.31 2.14 49.74
C SER A 113 -33.83 1.90 49.82
N ALA A 114 -34.61 2.76 49.17
CA ALA A 114 -36.07 2.68 49.18
C ALA A 114 -36.64 3.05 47.81
N ASN A 115 -36.29 2.27 46.78
CA ASN A 115 -37.08 2.04 45.57
C ASN A 115 -36.39 1.02 44.67
N GLU A 116 -36.25 -0.22 45.16
CA GLU A 116 -36.12 -1.35 44.25
C GLU A 116 -37.48 -1.57 43.57
N SER A 117 -37.67 -0.95 42.41
CA SER A 117 -38.63 -1.42 41.42
C SER A 117 -38.31 -0.86 40.03
N GLY A 118 -37.74 -1.71 39.18
CA GLY A 118 -37.91 -1.65 37.73
C GLY A 118 -36.95 -0.75 36.95
N ASN A 119 -35.84 -1.34 36.49
CA ASN A 119 -35.40 -1.40 35.08
C ASN A 119 -33.89 -1.67 35.04
N GLY A 120 -33.54 -2.94 34.90
CA GLY A 120 -32.19 -3.34 34.53
C GLY A 120 -31.96 -3.03 33.05
N ILE A 121 -31.22 -1.96 32.76
CA ILE A 121 -30.47 -1.88 31.51
C ILE A 121 -29.13 -2.59 31.73
N GLY A 122 -29.15 -3.91 31.58
CA GLY A 122 -27.93 -4.68 31.41
C GLY A 122 -27.30 -4.32 30.08
N TRP A 123 -26.19 -3.58 30.10
CA TRP A 123 -25.34 -3.45 28.92
C TRP A 123 -24.54 -4.74 28.80
N GLU A 124 -25.05 -5.68 28.02
CA GLU A 124 -24.33 -6.87 27.62
C GLU A 124 -23.21 -6.44 26.65
N VAL A 125 -22.10 -5.96 27.21
CA VAL A 125 -20.88 -5.69 26.46
C VAL A 125 -20.30 -7.05 26.09
N SER A 126 -20.46 -7.43 24.83
CA SER A 126 -19.92 -8.67 24.28
C SER A 126 -18.42 -8.79 24.58
N GLU A 127 -17.95 -9.99 24.88
CA GLU A 127 -16.55 -10.30 25.23
C GLU A 127 -15.53 -9.81 24.17
N ARG A 128 -15.99 -9.67 22.92
CA ARG A 128 -15.22 -9.06 21.82
C ARG A 128 -14.92 -7.57 22.03
N SER A 129 -15.82 -6.84 22.67
CA SER A 129 -15.62 -5.42 22.97
C SER A 129 -14.57 -5.22 24.06
N PHE A 130 -14.50 -6.13 25.05
CA PHE A 130 -13.42 -6.14 26.03
C PHE A 130 -12.06 -6.45 25.39
N GLN A 131 -12.01 -7.45 24.50
CA GLN A 131 -10.79 -7.79 23.76
C GLN A 131 -10.34 -6.64 22.85
N PHE A 132 -11.27 -5.93 22.21
CA PHE A 132 -10.95 -4.78 21.36
C PHE A 132 -10.39 -3.60 22.16
N ILE A 133 -10.98 -3.28 23.32
CA ILE A 133 -10.47 -2.22 24.19
C ILE A 133 -9.09 -2.61 24.75
N ALA A 134 -8.89 -3.87 25.17
CA ALA A 134 -7.60 -4.35 25.64
C ALA A 134 -6.51 -4.35 24.55
N PHE A 135 -6.87 -4.63 23.29
CA PHE A 135 -5.97 -4.58 22.14
C PHE A 135 -5.48 -3.16 21.86
N ILE A 136 -6.38 -2.17 21.93
CA ILE A 136 -6.03 -0.75 21.73
C ILE A 136 -5.16 -0.23 22.89
N SER A 137 -5.45 -0.61 24.14
CA SER A 137 -4.66 -0.19 25.31
C SER A 137 -3.27 -0.82 25.39
N SER A 138 -3.05 -1.97 24.75
CA SER A 138 -1.76 -2.67 24.78
C SER A 138 -0.73 -2.14 23.77
N GLY A 139 -1.09 -1.16 22.93
CA GLY A 139 -0.14 -0.44 22.06
C GLY A 139 0.60 -1.30 21.03
N VAL A 140 0.12 -2.51 20.73
CA VAL A 140 0.71 -3.41 19.74
C VAL A 140 0.25 -2.97 18.35
N TYR A 141 0.93 -1.96 17.80
CA TYR A 141 0.91 -1.73 16.36
C TYR A 141 1.73 -2.85 15.72
N CYS A 142 1.08 -3.89 15.23
CA CYS A 142 1.73 -4.85 14.35
C CYS A 142 2.12 -4.13 13.06
N THR A 143 3.34 -3.61 13.02
CA THR A 143 4.04 -3.33 11.78
C THR A 143 4.52 -4.65 11.21
N GLU A 144 3.82 -5.22 10.24
CA GLU A 144 4.48 -6.08 9.26
C GLU A 144 3.69 -6.18 7.95
N LYS A 145 4.40 -5.81 6.87
CA LYS A 145 4.16 -6.05 5.45
C LYS A 145 4.08 -7.57 5.14
N PRO A 146 3.66 -8.01 3.93
CA PRO A 146 3.53 -7.29 2.66
C PRO A 146 2.10 -7.15 2.10
#